data_AF-A0A349MB63-F1
#
_entry.id   AF-A0A349MB63-F1
#
_cell.length_a   1.000
_cell.length_b   1.000
_cell.length_c   1.000
_cell.angle_alpha   90.00
_cell.angle_beta   90.00
_cell.angle_gamma   90.00
#
_symmetry.space_group_name_H-M   'P 1'
#
loop_
_entity.id
_entity.type
_entity.pdbx_description
1 polymer ?
#
loop_
_entity_poly.entity_id
_entity_poly.type
_entity_poly.pdbx_seq_one_letter_code
_entity_poly.pdbx_strand_id
1 'polypeptide(L)'
;MRVVVGLSGGVDSSVAAHLLQKQGHDVIGLFMRNWNDQSVTINNECPWIDDANDAMLVADHLGIPFQVMDLSAEYKVRIVDYMFSEYEAGRTPNPDILCNREVKFDLFLEAALKLGAEAVATGHYCRRLTDTNGIHHLLTGLDDN
;
A
#
# COMPACT_ATOMS: atom_id res chain seq x y z
N MET A 1 4.34 -1.72 -19.62
CA MET A 1 3.81 -0.67 -18.74
C MET A 1 4.69 -0.59 -17.51
N ARG A 2 4.94 0.62 -17.01
CA ARG A 2 5.55 0.83 -15.69
C ARG A 2 4.49 0.71 -14.60
N VAL A 3 4.69 -0.18 -13.65
CA VAL A 3 3.77 -0.46 -12.55
C VAL A 3 4.49 -0.27 -11.22
N VAL A 4 3.98 0.63 -10.38
CA VAL A 4 4.48 0.79 -9.01
C VAL A 4 3.64 -0.09 -8.08
N VAL A 5 4.31 -0.98 -7.35
CA VAL A 5 3.67 -1.91 -6.42
C VAL A 5 3.90 -1.41 -5.00
N GLY A 6 2.82 -1.26 -4.23
CA GLY A 6 2.91 -1.04 -2.79
C GLY A 6 3.42 -2.31 -2.11
N LEU A 7 4.69 -2.34 -1.75
CA LEU A 7 5.34 -3.45 -1.05
C LEU A 7 5.31 -3.16 0.45
N SER A 8 4.66 -4.03 1.23
CA SER A 8 4.51 -3.84 2.68
C SER A 8 5.37 -4.78 3.53
N GLY A 9 6.22 -5.60 2.92
CA GLY A 9 6.91 -6.72 3.56
C GLY A 9 6.08 -8.00 3.61
N GLY A 10 4.78 -7.93 3.29
CA GLY A 10 3.87 -9.07 3.28
C GLY A 10 3.95 -9.94 2.02
N VAL A 11 3.52 -11.20 2.16
CA VAL A 11 3.52 -12.20 1.08
C VAL A 11 2.68 -11.76 -0.12
N ASP A 12 1.48 -11.21 0.10
CA ASP A 12 0.57 -10.87 -1.01
C ASP A 12 1.17 -9.81 -1.93
N SER A 13 1.77 -8.75 -1.36
CA SER A 13 2.45 -7.70 -2.13
C SER A 13 3.68 -8.22 -2.88
N SER A 14 4.41 -9.14 -2.25
CA SER A 14 5.60 -9.78 -2.82
C SER A 14 5.24 -10.63 -4.04
N VAL A 15 4.22 -11.47 -3.91
CA VAL A 15 3.73 -12.32 -5.01
C VAL A 15 3.10 -11.45 -6.10
N ALA A 16 2.37 -10.39 -5.75
CA ALA A 16 1.83 -9.45 -6.74
C ALA A 16 2.94 -8.81 -7.60
N ALA A 17 4.03 -8.34 -6.98
CA ALA A 17 5.18 -7.81 -7.71
C ALA A 17 5.83 -8.86 -8.62
N HIS A 18 6.03 -10.08 -8.11
CA HIS A 18 6.60 -11.18 -8.89
C HIS A 18 5.72 -11.56 -10.11
N LEU A 19 4.40 -11.60 -9.93
CA LEU A 19 3.47 -11.92 -11.01
C LEU A 19 3.48 -10.84 -12.10
N LEU A 20 3.51 -9.56 -11.72
CA LEU A 20 3.60 -8.44 -12.67
C LEU A 20 4.93 -8.46 -13.44
N GLN A 21 6.04 -8.76 -12.76
CA GLN A 21 7.35 -8.91 -13.39
C GLN A 21 7.32 -10.07 -14.40
N LYS A 22 6.76 -11.23 -14.03
CA LYS A 22 6.60 -12.37 -14.93
C LYS A 22 5.73 -12.08 -16.16
N GLN A 23 4.79 -11.15 -16.04
CA GLN A 23 3.98 -10.66 -17.17
C GLN A 23 4.74 -9.67 -18.08
N GLY A 24 6.00 -9.34 -17.76
CA GLY A 24 6.85 -8.46 -18.56
C GLY A 24 6.65 -6.97 -18.29
N HIS A 25 6.08 -6.60 -17.14
CA HIS A 25 5.97 -5.21 -16.73
C HIS A 25 7.28 -4.66 -16.15
N ASP A 26 7.47 -3.34 -16.29
CA ASP A 26 8.55 -2.61 -15.61
C ASP A 26 8.05 -2.29 -14.18
N VAL A 27 8.53 -3.05 -13.20
CA VAL A 27 7.99 -3.03 -11.83
C VAL A 27 8.92 -2.23 -10.91
N ILE A 28 8.34 -1.32 -10.12
CA ILE A 28 9.03 -0.60 -9.04
C ILE A 28 8.31 -0.89 -7.72
N GLY A 29 9.05 -1.29 -6.70
CA GLY A 29 8.54 -1.43 -5.34
C GLY A 29 8.54 -0.11 -4.57
N LEU A 30 7.47 0.18 -3.85
CA LEU A 30 7.38 1.33 -2.95
C LEU A 30 6.80 0.90 -1.60
N PHE A 31 7.56 1.15 -0.54
CA PHE A 31 7.14 0.95 0.84
C PHE A 31 6.66 2.26 1.45
N MET A 32 5.48 2.25 2.08
CA MET A 32 4.88 3.42 2.71
C MET A 32 5.07 3.36 4.23
N ARG A 33 5.88 4.27 4.77
CA ARG A 33 5.97 4.48 6.22
C ARG A 33 4.84 5.40 6.66
N ASN A 34 3.75 4.81 7.14
CA ASN A 34 2.53 5.52 7.51
C ASN A 34 2.47 5.94 8.99
N TRP A 35 3.30 5.39 9.86
CA TRP A 35 3.30 5.75 11.27
C TRP A 35 4.73 5.72 11.82
N ASN A 36 5.09 6.79 12.53
CA ASN A 36 6.39 6.91 13.18
C ASN A 36 6.25 7.76 14.45
N ASP A 37 5.59 7.21 15.46
CA ASP A 37 5.56 7.82 16.79
C ASP A 37 6.41 6.97 17.76
N GLN A 38 7.61 7.46 18.05
CA GLN A 38 8.57 6.85 18.97
C GLN A 38 8.24 7.13 20.45
N SER A 39 7.24 7.99 20.74
CA SER A 39 6.88 8.37 22.11
C SER A 39 5.97 7.38 22.82
N VAL A 40 5.35 6.46 22.07
CA VAL A 40 4.34 5.49 22.55
C VAL A 40 4.81 4.04 22.52
N THR A 41 5.99 3.77 21.98
CA THR A 41 6.56 2.41 21.93
C THR A 41 7.02 1.94 23.30
N ILE A 42 6.28 0.99 23.90
CA ILE A 42 6.60 0.37 25.20
C ILE A 42 7.94 -0.37 25.17
N ASN A 43 8.43 -0.76 23.98
CA ASN A 43 9.63 -1.60 23.81
C ASN A 43 10.75 -1.01 22.93
N ASN A 44 10.73 0.26 22.53
CA ASN A 44 11.72 0.85 21.59
C ASN A 44 11.84 0.13 20.22
N GLU A 45 11.03 -0.88 19.95
CA GLU A 45 10.94 -1.58 18.67
C GLU A 45 10.17 -0.69 17.69
N CYS A 46 10.70 -0.54 16.48
CA CYS A 46 10.06 0.15 15.37
C CYS A 46 9.66 -0.90 14.32
N PRO A 47 8.46 -1.50 14.42
CA PRO A 47 8.07 -2.63 13.57
C PRO A 47 8.18 -2.36 12.07
N TRP A 48 7.97 -1.10 11.65
CA TRP A 48 8.07 -0.71 10.25
C TRP A 48 9.47 -0.89 9.65
N ILE A 49 10.54 -0.93 10.47
CA ILE A 49 11.91 -1.15 10.00
C ILE A 49 12.07 -2.58 9.49
N ASP A 50 11.55 -3.55 10.24
CA ASP A 50 11.61 -4.96 9.86
C ASP A 50 10.77 -5.21 8.60
N ASP A 51 9.54 -4.68 8.55
CA ASP A 51 8.68 -4.75 7.36
C ASP A 51 9.33 -4.09 6.12
N ALA A 52 10.01 -2.96 6.30
CA ALA A 52 10.72 -2.27 5.22
C ALA A 52 11.95 -3.08 4.76
N ASN A 53 12.65 -3.75 5.69
CA ASN A 53 13.76 -4.64 5.36
C ASN A 53 13.26 -5.86 4.57
N ASP A 54 12.16 -6.48 4.98
CA ASP A 54 11.55 -7.59 4.24
C ASP A 54 11.12 -7.17 2.83
N ALA A 55 10.50 -5.99 2.71
CA ALA A 55 10.13 -5.42 1.40
C ALA A 55 11.37 -5.16 0.51
N MET A 56 12.46 -4.66 1.11
CA MET A 56 13.73 -4.43 0.41
C MET A 56 14.36 -5.74 -0.05
N LEU A 57 14.38 -6.77 0.79
CA LEU A 57 14.92 -8.10 0.45
C LEU A 57 14.13 -8.76 -0.68
N VAL A 58 12.80 -8.63 -0.67
CA VAL A 58 11.94 -9.09 -1.78
C VAL A 58 12.27 -8.33 -3.06
N ALA A 59 12.40 -7.01 -2.99
CA ALA A 59 12.72 -6.20 -4.16
C ALA A 59 14.10 -6.54 -4.75
N ASP A 60 15.11 -6.75 -3.89
CA ASP A 60 16.45 -7.20 -4.28
C ASP A 60 16.41 -8.59 -4.92
N HIS A 61 15.69 -9.54 -4.31
CA HIS A 61 15.52 -10.88 -4.86
C HIS A 61 14.86 -10.89 -6.25
N LEU A 62 13.88 -10.00 -6.46
CA LEU A 62 13.23 -9.81 -7.76
C LEU A 62 14.08 -8.95 -8.71
N GLY A 63 15.12 -8.26 -8.24
CA GLY A 63 15.91 -7.34 -9.05
C GLY A 63 15.10 -6.12 -9.54
N ILE A 64 14.17 -5.61 -8.72
CA ILE A 64 13.35 -4.44 -9.03
C ILE A 64 13.79 -3.21 -8.20
N PRO A 65 13.68 -1.97 -8.72
CA PRO A 65 13.94 -0.78 -7.93
C PRO A 65 13.02 -0.68 -6.72
N PHE A 66 13.53 -0.19 -5.59
CA PHE A 66 12.79 -0.05 -4.35
C PHE A 66 12.93 1.35 -3.77
N GLN A 67 11.83 1.90 -3.25
CA GLN A 67 11.82 3.19 -2.56
C GLN A 67 11.00 3.13 -1.28
N VAL A 68 11.42 3.92 -0.29
CA VAL A 68 10.67 4.15 0.94
C VAL A 68 10.13 5.57 0.91
N MET A 69 8.83 5.72 1.17
CA MET A 69 8.17 7.01 1.27
C MET A 69 7.59 7.20 2.66
N ASP A 70 7.87 8.34 3.27
CA ASP A 70 7.25 8.73 4.53
C ASP A 70 5.91 9.44 4.26
N LEU A 71 4.83 8.87 4.77
CA LEU A 71 3.47 9.41 4.70
C LEU A 71 2.89 9.62 6.12
N SER A 72 3.76 9.60 7.15
CA SER A 72 3.31 9.61 8.54
C SER A 72 2.58 10.88 8.95
N ALA A 73 2.97 12.04 8.43
CA ALA A 73 2.31 13.31 8.70
C ALA A 73 0.88 13.33 8.15
N GLU A 74 0.71 12.93 6.89
CA GLU A 74 -0.58 12.87 6.21
C GLU A 74 -1.48 11.80 6.82
N TYR A 75 -0.91 10.62 7.13
CA TYR A 75 -1.64 9.53 7.78
C TYR A 75 -2.17 9.94 9.16
N LYS A 76 -1.37 10.67 9.95
CA LYS A 76 -1.81 11.17 11.26
C LYS A 76 -3.06 12.04 11.11
N VAL A 77 -3.02 13.04 10.23
CA VAL A 77 -4.12 14.00 10.05
C VAL A 77 -5.34 13.32 9.45
N ARG A 78 -5.16 12.50 8.41
CA ARG A 78 -6.27 11.94 7.63
C ARG A 78 -6.93 10.72 8.28
N ILE A 79 -6.16 9.93 9.03
CA ILE A 79 -6.62 8.63 9.57
C ILE A 79 -6.68 8.67 11.09
N VAL A 80 -5.59 9.06 11.75
CA VAL A 80 -5.49 8.95 13.22
C VAL A 80 -6.34 9.99 13.93
N ASP A 81 -6.26 11.25 13.51
CA ASP A 81 -7.06 12.33 14.11
C ASP A 81 -8.57 12.09 13.89
N TYR A 82 -8.94 11.56 12.70
CA TYR A 82 -10.30 11.08 12.44
C TYR A 82 -10.70 9.98 13.42
N MET A 83 -9.86 8.94 13.56
CA MET A 83 -10.13 7.80 14.42
C MET A 83 -10.38 8.24 15.88
N PHE A 84 -9.54 9.12 16.42
CA PHE A 84 -9.74 9.68 17.76
C PHE A 84 -11.06 10.45 17.88
N SER A 85 -11.39 11.30 16.89
CA SER A 85 -12.63 12.08 16.92
C SER A 85 -13.90 11.20 16.88
N GLU A 86 -13.85 10.07 16.19
CA GLU A 86 -14.95 9.10 16.12
C GLU A 86 -15.13 8.35 17.44
N TYR A 87 -14.02 7.93 18.06
CA TYR A 87 -14.05 7.30 19.38
C TYR A 87 -14.55 8.26 20.46
N GLU A 88 -14.10 9.53 20.46
CA GLU A 88 -14.60 10.57 21.37
C GLU A 88 -16.11 10.78 21.24
N ALA A 89 -16.63 10.61 20.03
CA ALA A 89 -18.06 10.69 19.75
C ALA A 89 -18.82 9.37 19.98
N GLY A 90 -18.19 8.35 20.58
CA GLY A 90 -18.80 7.07 20.95
C GLY A 90 -19.07 6.13 19.77
N ARG A 91 -18.42 6.36 18.62
CA ARG A 91 -18.51 5.49 17.42
C ARG A 91 -17.33 4.54 17.35
N THR A 92 -17.49 3.46 16.59
CA THR A 92 -16.41 2.52 16.24
C THR A 92 -16.00 2.78 14.79
N PRO A 93 -14.94 3.57 14.54
CA PRO A 93 -14.49 3.86 13.18
C PRO A 93 -13.84 2.64 12.53
N ASN A 94 -13.86 2.60 11.20
CA ASN A 94 -13.04 1.70 10.40
C ASN A 94 -11.95 2.53 9.68
N PRO A 95 -10.72 2.62 10.23
CA PRO A 95 -9.65 3.42 9.64
C PRO A 95 -9.12 2.85 8.32
N ASP A 96 -9.28 1.53 8.07
CA ASP A 96 -8.76 0.88 6.87
C ASP A 96 -9.50 1.29 5.60
N ILE A 97 -10.82 1.50 5.71
CA ILE A 97 -11.64 2.04 4.61
C ILE A 97 -11.10 3.41 4.17
N LEU A 98 -10.78 4.28 5.14
CA LEU A 98 -10.20 5.59 4.85
C LEU A 98 -8.76 5.48 4.38
N CYS A 99 -7.94 4.60 4.95
CA CYS A 99 -6.56 4.38 4.52
C CYS A 99 -6.49 4.01 3.03
N ASN A 100 -7.38 3.13 2.57
CA ASN A 100 -7.46 2.81 1.15
C ASN A 100 -7.76 4.06 0.31
N ARG A 101 -8.80 4.82 0.66
CA ARG A 101 -9.21 6.00 -0.11
C ARG A 101 -8.19 7.15 -0.08
N GLU A 102 -7.70 7.48 1.11
CA GLU A 102 -6.95 8.71 1.39
C GLU A 102 -5.42 8.54 1.31
N VAL A 103 -4.92 7.32 1.40
CA VAL A 103 -3.48 7.03 1.44
C VAL A 103 -3.09 6.16 0.25
N LYS A 104 -3.68 4.97 0.13
CA LYS A 104 -3.28 4.01 -0.92
C LYS A 104 -3.76 4.39 -2.32
N PHE A 105 -4.92 5.01 -2.47
CA PHE A 105 -5.44 5.39 -3.80
C PHE A 105 -5.41 6.90 -4.06
N ASP A 106 -4.83 7.67 -3.14
CA ASP A 106 -4.58 9.11 -3.31
C ASP A 106 -3.06 9.37 -3.25
N LEU A 107 -2.48 9.48 -2.05
CA LEU A 107 -1.05 9.81 -1.85
C LEU A 107 -0.09 8.83 -2.55
N PHE A 108 -0.33 7.53 -2.44
CA PHE A 108 0.48 6.51 -3.12
C PHE A 108 0.33 6.58 -4.64
N LEU A 109 -0.87 6.84 -5.14
CA LEU A 109 -1.10 7.00 -6.57
C LEU A 109 -0.35 8.22 -7.11
N GLU A 110 -0.42 9.36 -6.41
CA GLU A 110 0.33 10.55 -6.78
C GLU A 110 1.85 10.31 -6.77
N ALA A 111 2.35 9.60 -5.76
CA ALA A 111 3.75 9.21 -5.67
C ALA A 111 4.17 8.33 -6.86
N ALA A 112 3.36 7.33 -7.20
CA ALA A 112 3.61 6.45 -8.33
C ALA A 112 3.61 7.21 -9.66
N LEU A 113 2.67 8.14 -9.86
CA LEU A 113 2.62 8.98 -11.06
C LEU A 113 3.87 9.84 -11.21
N LYS A 114 4.43 10.37 -10.11
CA LYS A 114 5.72 11.11 -10.13
C LYS A 114 6.91 10.23 -10.53
N LEU A 115 6.82 8.91 -10.33
CA LEU A 115 7.80 7.92 -10.80
C LEU A 115 7.56 7.47 -12.25
N GLY A 116 6.57 8.06 -12.93
CA GLY A 116 6.20 7.73 -14.30
C GLY A 116 5.41 6.42 -14.42
N ALA A 117 4.71 6.01 -13.36
CA ALA A 117 3.86 4.84 -13.41
C ALA A 117 2.65 5.04 -14.33
N GLU A 118 2.33 4.02 -15.11
CA GLU A 118 1.09 3.93 -15.89
C GLU A 118 -0.02 3.24 -15.08
N ALA A 119 0.35 2.47 -14.06
CA ALA A 119 -0.56 1.83 -13.14
C ALA A 119 0.07 1.66 -11.76
N VAL A 120 -0.79 1.52 -10.74
CA VAL A 120 -0.40 1.06 -9.42
C VAL A 120 -0.93 -0.35 -9.16
N ALA A 121 -0.23 -1.09 -8.32
CA ALA A 121 -0.66 -2.39 -7.85
C ALA A 121 -0.44 -2.53 -6.34
N THR A 122 -1.22 -3.41 -5.73
CA THR A 122 -1.17 -3.69 -4.28
C THR A 122 -1.40 -5.18 -4.07
N GLY A 123 -1.11 -5.68 -2.85
CA GLY A 123 -1.43 -7.05 -2.45
C GLY A 123 -2.90 -7.29 -2.07
N HIS A 124 -3.84 -6.38 -2.37
CA HIS A 124 -5.24 -6.61 -2.02
C HIS A 124 -5.81 -7.81 -2.79
N TYR A 125 -6.48 -8.70 -2.07
CA TYR A 125 -7.16 -9.85 -2.65
C TYR A 125 -8.51 -9.45 -3.24
N CYS A 126 -8.45 -8.76 -4.37
CA CYS A 126 -9.60 -8.34 -5.17
C CYS A 126 -9.23 -8.40 -6.66
N ARG A 127 -10.23 -8.29 -7.53
CA ARG A 127 -10.02 -8.33 -8.98
C ARG A 127 -10.58 -7.07 -9.63
N ARG A 128 -9.94 -6.66 -10.72
CA ARG A 128 -10.42 -5.59 -11.60
C ARG A 128 -10.78 -6.18 -12.96
N LEU A 129 -11.96 -5.85 -13.45
CA LEU A 129 -12.39 -6.14 -14.82
C LEU A 129 -12.62 -4.82 -15.56
N THR A 130 -12.15 -4.70 -16.79
CA THR A 130 -12.55 -3.61 -17.67
C THR A 130 -13.55 -4.16 -18.67
N ASP A 131 -14.74 -3.60 -18.73
CA ASP A 131 -15.75 -4.03 -19.69
C ASP A 131 -15.48 -3.47 -21.10
N THR A 132 -16.33 -3.86 -22.06
CA THR A 132 -16.20 -3.42 -23.46
C THR A 132 -16.42 -1.92 -23.65
N ASN A 133 -17.02 -1.22 -22.69
CA ASN A 133 -17.22 0.22 -22.70
C ASN A 133 -16.05 0.98 -22.06
N GLY A 134 -15.03 0.26 -21.57
CA GLY A 134 -13.88 0.84 -20.88
C GLY A 134 -14.14 1.14 -19.40
N ILE A 135 -15.26 0.69 -18.83
CA ILE A 135 -15.57 0.91 -17.41
C ILE A 135 -14.83 -0.13 -16.56
N HIS A 136 -14.20 0.34 -15.48
CA HIS A 136 -13.53 -0.52 -14.51
C HIS A 136 -14.50 -0.97 -13.41
N HIS A 137 -14.57 -2.28 -13.20
CA HIS A 137 -15.39 -2.95 -12.18
C HIS A 137 -14.49 -3.56 -11.12
N LEU A 138 -14.83 -3.35 -9.84
CA LEU A 138 -14.21 -4.00 -8.69
C LEU A 138 -14.98 -5.30 -8.39
N LEU A 139 -14.25 -6.41 -8.34
CA LEU A 139 -14.78 -7.75 -8.10
C LEU A 139 -14.11 -8.36 -6.86
N THR A 140 -14.83 -9.26 -6.18
CA THR A 140 -14.29 -10.05 -5.08
C THR A 140 -13.15 -10.96 -5.54
N GLY A 141 -12.34 -11.42 -4.58
CA GLY A 141 -11.41 -12.53 -4.79
C GLY A 141 -12.11 -13.79 -5.33
N LEU A 142 -11.31 -14.79 -5.72
CA LEU A 142 -11.87 -16.07 -6.19
C LEU A 142 -12.21 -17.03 -5.05
N ASP A 143 -11.61 -16.81 -3.88
CA ASP A 143 -11.94 -17.57 -2.68
C ASP A 143 -13.31 -17.13 -2.13
N ASP A 144 -14.11 -18.12 -1.73
CA ASP A 144 -15.49 -17.97 -1.24
C ASP A 144 -15.58 -18.05 0.31
N ASN A 145 -14.43 -18.09 1.01
CA ASN A 145 -14.34 -18.15 2.48
C ASN A 145 -15.08 -17.01 3.21
#